data_AF-A0A8J4PVN5-F1
#
_entry.id   AF-A0A8J4PVN5-F1
#
_cell.length_a   1.000
_cell.length_b   1.000
_cell.length_c   1.000
_cell.angle_alpha   90.00
_cell.angle_beta   90.00
_cell.angle_gamma   90.00
#
_symmetry.space_group_name_H-M   'P 1'
#
loop_
_entity.id
_entity.type
_entity.pdbx_description
1 polymer ?
#
loop_
_entity_poly.entity_id
_entity_poly.type
_entity_poly.pdbx_seq_one_letter_code
_entity_poly.pdbx_strand_id
1 'polypeptide(L)'
;MFKTHILLLFLSFFILGSLCQDREYLGKFNDKRRNTYYTARKDLRRCAFPDCGGYFLKKLNPVSKSDKNEIYVANIENTLYVDTDALDQYIFSGFIRTDNPRMDVLNIMESTRMLPLNYTIDAPITYYILLANEGSSFKALELNTGVALSLKNYTQQYTRIVYRLNEPWFKKSLVGMSVVSGNVKDQVLNIDKVFYRNVPKYQCPSETLKCSKNQTLAYTYDENRCKIQDQCVKPGPCLLSMALCTPGYSLVSIPSAPNGCPKYYCDPTFLTKR
;
A
#
# COMPACT_ATOMS: atom_id res chain seq x y z
N MET A 1 -33.55 -25.96 35.17
CA MET A 1 -32.82 -24.73 35.54
C MET A 1 -31.31 -24.80 35.20
N PHE A 2 -30.88 -25.35 34.05
CA PHE A 2 -29.44 -25.51 33.73
C PHE A 2 -29.03 -25.09 32.29
N LYS A 3 -29.92 -24.44 31.53
CA LYS A 3 -29.66 -24.12 30.11
C LYS A 3 -29.14 -22.70 29.83
N THR A 4 -29.14 -21.80 30.81
CA THR A 4 -28.83 -20.37 30.59
C THR A 4 -27.36 -19.98 30.79
N HIS A 5 -26.53 -20.85 31.40
CA HIS A 5 -25.12 -20.52 31.69
C HIS A 5 -24.12 -20.94 30.59
N ILE A 6 -24.50 -21.83 29.68
CA ILE A 6 -23.61 -22.28 28.59
C ILE A 6 -23.53 -21.24 27.46
N LEU A 7 -24.56 -20.42 27.27
CA LEU A 7 -24.57 -19.40 26.19
C LEU A 7 -23.61 -18.22 26.46
N LEU A 8 -23.36 -17.90 27.74
CA LEU A 8 -22.45 -16.80 28.13
C LEU A 8 -20.97 -17.16 27.96
N LEU A 9 -20.60 -18.44 28.00
CA LEU A 9 -19.22 -18.90 27.79
C LEU A 9 -18.81 -18.93 26.31
N PHE A 10 -19.76 -19.06 25.37
CA PHE A 10 -19.45 -19.00 23.94
C PHE A 10 -19.30 -17.57 23.41
N LEU A 11 -19.98 -16.58 24.02
CA LEU A 11 -19.81 -15.17 23.62
C LEU A 11 -18.46 -14.58 24.07
N SER A 12 -17.86 -15.05 25.17
CA SER A 12 -16.55 -14.56 25.61
C SER A 12 -15.39 -15.07 24.73
N PHE A 13 -15.52 -16.25 24.13
CA PHE A 13 -14.47 -16.79 23.25
C PHE A 13 -14.38 -16.09 21.89
N PHE A 14 -15.49 -15.57 21.36
CA PHE A 14 -15.48 -14.86 20.08
C PHE A 14 -14.84 -13.47 20.14
N ILE A 15 -14.88 -12.79 21.30
CA ILE A 15 -14.29 -11.46 21.46
C ILE A 15 -12.75 -11.51 21.57
N LEU A 16 -12.20 -12.63 22.07
CA LEU A 16 -10.75 -12.81 22.22
C LEU A 16 -10.02 -13.14 20.90
N GLY A 17 -10.72 -13.65 19.88
CA GLY A 17 -10.10 -14.01 18.59
C GLY A 17 -9.66 -12.81 17.74
N SER A 18 -10.38 -11.69 17.83
CA SER A 18 -10.11 -10.48 17.02
C SER A 18 -8.92 -9.64 17.52
N LEU A 19 -8.41 -9.88 18.74
CA LEU A 19 -7.29 -9.09 19.30
C LEU A 19 -5.90 -9.70 19.03
N CYS A 20 -5.81 -10.92 18.49
CA CYS A 20 -4.52 -11.57 18.26
C CYS A 20 -3.85 -11.23 16.93
N GLN A 21 -4.59 -10.71 15.94
CA GLN A 21 -4.05 -10.51 14.58
C GLN A 21 -3.12 -9.29 14.47
N ASP A 22 -3.31 -8.27 15.31
CA ASP A 22 -2.47 -7.06 15.29
C ASP A 22 -1.09 -7.26 15.95
N ARG A 23 -0.94 -8.23 16.86
CA ARG A 23 0.31 -8.45 17.59
C ARG A 23 1.40 -9.09 16.71
N GLU A 24 1.01 -9.87 15.70
CA GLU A 24 1.95 -10.49 14.77
C GLU A 24 2.60 -9.45 13.83
N TYR A 25 1.87 -8.39 13.48
CA TYR A 25 2.40 -7.34 12.59
C TYR A 25 3.49 -6.50 13.26
N LEU A 26 3.33 -6.17 14.55
CA LEU A 26 4.32 -5.43 15.31
C LEU A 26 5.57 -6.27 15.65
N GLY A 27 5.40 -7.59 15.86
CA GLY A 27 6.51 -8.50 16.15
C GLY A 27 7.54 -8.61 15.03
N LYS A 28 7.12 -8.49 13.76
CA LYS A 28 8.03 -8.51 12.59
C LYS A 28 8.92 -7.28 12.46
N PHE A 29 8.62 -6.17 13.15
CA PHE A 29 9.47 -4.96 13.10
C PHE A 29 10.66 -4.99 14.07
N ASN A 30 10.75 -5.98 14.96
CA ASN A 30 11.78 -6.04 16.01
C ASN A 30 12.95 -6.99 15.70
N ASP A 31 13.00 -7.59 14.50
CA ASP A 31 14.14 -8.40 14.06
C ASP A 31 15.38 -7.50 13.82
N LYS A 32 16.54 -7.95 14.28
CA LYS A 32 17.81 -7.21 14.33
C LYS A 32 18.35 -6.80 12.95
N ARG A 33 17.78 -7.31 11.86
CA ARG A 33 17.98 -6.79 10.50
C ARG A 33 16.86 -5.81 10.18
N ARG A 34 16.92 -4.61 10.76
CA ARG A 34 15.96 -3.54 10.40
C ARG A 34 16.12 -3.24 8.92
N ASN A 35 15.08 -3.48 8.14
CA ASN A 35 15.07 -3.09 6.73
C ASN A 35 15.31 -1.58 6.64
N THR A 36 16.21 -1.20 5.73
CA THR A 36 16.43 0.22 5.42
C THR A 36 15.62 0.57 4.20
N TYR A 37 15.02 1.76 4.22
CA TYR A 37 14.20 2.28 3.13
C TYR A 37 15.01 3.23 2.25
N TYR A 38 14.89 3.06 0.94
CA TYR A 38 15.64 3.79 -0.08
C TYR A 38 14.72 4.29 -1.19
N THR A 39 15.02 5.45 -1.76
CA THR A 39 14.70 5.75 -3.16
C THR A 39 15.88 5.36 -4.04
N ALA A 40 15.64 5.13 -5.34
CA ALA A 40 16.69 4.83 -6.29
C ALA A 40 16.56 5.66 -7.57
N ARG A 41 17.68 5.87 -8.25
CA ARG A 41 17.74 6.38 -9.62
C ARG A 41 18.82 5.65 -10.42
N LYS A 42 18.65 5.54 -11.73
CA LYS A 42 19.68 4.99 -12.63
C LYS A 42 20.95 5.85 -12.58
N ASP A 43 22.10 5.20 -12.66
CA ASP A 43 23.35 5.89 -12.99
C ASP A 43 23.35 6.22 -14.49
N LEU A 44 23.44 7.51 -14.82
CA LEU A 44 23.47 8.03 -16.18
C LEU A 44 24.84 8.59 -16.57
N ARG A 45 25.87 8.34 -15.75
CA ARG A 45 27.24 8.74 -16.07
C ARG A 45 27.72 7.99 -17.31
N ARG A 46 28.33 8.73 -18.24
CA ARG A 46 28.93 8.15 -19.45
C ARG A 46 30.30 7.57 -19.10
N CYS A 47 30.50 6.29 -19.41
CA CYS A 47 31.76 5.59 -19.20
C CYS A 47 32.26 5.01 -20.53
N ALA A 48 33.55 4.64 -20.60
CA ALA A 48 34.06 3.93 -21.77
C ALA A 48 33.26 2.63 -21.91
N PHE A 49 32.63 2.43 -23.08
CA PHE A 49 31.62 1.41 -23.36
C PHE A 49 31.92 0.04 -22.70
N PRO A 50 30.94 -0.60 -22.05
CA PRO A 50 29.53 -0.19 -21.88
C PRO A 50 29.32 0.95 -20.85
N ASP A 51 28.14 1.60 -20.85
CA ASP A 51 27.77 2.55 -19.79
C ASP A 51 28.03 1.94 -18.40
N CYS A 52 28.44 2.76 -17.42
CA CYS A 52 28.79 2.27 -16.08
C CYS A 52 27.67 1.43 -15.42
N GLY A 53 26.42 1.67 -15.82
CA GLY A 53 25.25 0.99 -15.30
C GLY A 53 25.07 1.21 -13.80
N GLY A 54 24.21 0.40 -13.18
CA GLY A 54 23.94 0.49 -11.75
C GLY A 54 22.99 1.62 -11.35
N TYR A 55 22.96 1.88 -10.05
CA TYR A 55 21.95 2.72 -9.42
C TYR A 55 22.53 3.52 -8.25
N PHE A 56 22.01 4.72 -8.05
CA PHE A 56 22.24 5.50 -6.85
C PHE A 56 21.05 5.38 -5.92
N LEU A 57 21.31 4.93 -4.69
CA LEU A 57 20.33 4.82 -3.64
C LEU A 57 20.43 6.02 -2.70
N LYS A 58 19.28 6.53 -2.27
CA LYS A 58 19.20 7.56 -1.24
C LYS A 58 18.37 7.04 -0.07
N LYS A 59 18.96 6.99 1.12
CA LYS A 59 18.24 6.61 2.35
C LYS A 59 17.12 7.61 2.62
N LEU A 60 15.95 7.10 3.00
CA LEU A 60 14.86 7.94 3.50
C LEU A 60 15.18 8.43 4.92
N ASN A 61 14.75 9.64 5.27
CA ASN A 61 14.95 10.28 6.58
C ASN A 61 16.36 10.02 7.18
N PRO A 62 17.44 10.47 6.51
CA PRO A 62 18.80 10.20 6.95
C PRO A 62 19.06 10.80 8.33
N VAL A 63 19.52 9.97 9.28
CA VAL A 63 19.79 10.37 10.67
C VAL A 63 21.06 11.25 10.75
N SER A 64 22.06 10.95 9.94
CA SER A 64 23.32 11.69 9.89
C SER A 64 23.50 12.48 8.59
N LYS A 65 24.37 13.50 8.59
CA LYS A 65 24.74 14.20 7.35
C LYS A 65 25.41 13.27 6.33
N SER A 66 26.20 12.30 6.79
CA SER A 66 26.82 11.28 5.93
C SER A 66 25.79 10.37 5.25
N ASP A 67 24.66 10.10 5.91
CA ASP A 67 23.56 9.32 5.31
C ASP A 67 22.81 10.07 4.19
N LYS A 68 23.07 11.37 4.02
CA LYS A 68 22.52 12.15 2.89
C LYS A 68 23.22 11.84 1.57
N ASN A 69 24.41 11.24 1.64
CA ASN A 69 25.15 10.84 0.44
C ASN A 69 24.45 9.68 -0.23
N GLU A 70 24.45 9.69 -1.56
CA GLU A 70 23.95 8.56 -2.33
C GLU A 70 24.91 7.37 -2.23
N ILE A 71 24.35 6.18 -2.19
CA ILE A 71 25.09 4.93 -2.17
C ILE A 71 25.01 4.32 -3.56
N TYR A 72 26.15 4.06 -4.19
CA TYR A 72 26.20 3.36 -5.46
C TYR A 72 25.99 1.86 -5.24
N VAL A 73 25.11 1.26 -6.02
CA VAL A 73 24.96 -0.19 -6.12
C VAL A 73 25.05 -0.61 -7.58
N ALA A 74 25.79 -1.67 -7.87
CA ALA A 74 25.95 -2.17 -9.23
C ALA A 74 24.66 -2.82 -9.74
N ASN A 75 23.87 -3.41 -8.84
CA ASN A 75 22.62 -4.06 -9.19
C ASN A 75 21.56 -3.90 -8.09
N ILE A 76 20.30 -4.03 -8.49
CA ILE A 76 19.15 -4.16 -7.61
C ILE A 76 18.62 -5.58 -7.85
N GLU A 77 18.94 -6.50 -6.95
CA GLU A 77 18.43 -7.86 -7.01
C GLU A 77 16.96 -7.85 -6.62
N ASN A 78 16.13 -8.20 -7.59
CA ASN A 78 14.70 -7.99 -7.49
C ASN A 78 13.93 -9.26 -7.85
N THR A 79 13.25 -9.81 -6.85
CA THR A 79 12.27 -10.89 -7.01
C THR A 79 10.89 -10.37 -7.42
N LEU A 80 10.70 -9.05 -7.45
CA LEU A 80 9.42 -8.37 -7.70
C LEU A 80 9.45 -7.65 -9.06
N TYR A 81 8.29 -7.39 -9.66
CA TYR A 81 8.23 -6.64 -10.92
C TYR A 81 8.44 -5.13 -10.64
N VAL A 82 9.63 -4.59 -10.96
CA VAL A 82 9.94 -3.14 -10.86
C VAL A 82 10.14 -2.58 -12.25
N ASP A 83 9.41 -1.51 -12.54
CA ASP A 83 9.55 -0.72 -13.74
C ASP A 83 10.79 0.17 -13.61
N THR A 84 11.89 -0.22 -14.26
CA THR A 84 13.16 0.50 -14.14
C THR A 84 13.14 1.89 -14.76
N ASP A 85 12.15 2.21 -15.59
CA ASP A 85 12.02 3.54 -16.19
C ASP A 85 11.27 4.52 -15.28
N ALA A 86 10.68 4.01 -14.19
CA ALA A 86 9.92 4.78 -13.21
C ALA A 86 10.48 4.63 -11.79
N LEU A 87 11.80 4.42 -11.61
CA LEU A 87 12.43 4.17 -10.30
C LEU A 87 12.19 5.28 -9.27
N ASP A 88 12.05 6.52 -9.72
CA ASP A 88 11.73 7.69 -8.89
C ASP A 88 10.34 7.60 -8.23
N GLN A 89 9.47 6.72 -8.75
CA GLN A 89 8.16 6.42 -8.18
C GLN A 89 8.21 5.30 -7.13
N TYR A 90 9.37 4.68 -6.88
CA TYR A 90 9.47 3.55 -5.96
C TYR A 90 10.18 3.92 -4.65
N ILE A 91 9.70 3.29 -3.57
CA ILE A 91 10.45 3.14 -2.33
C ILE A 91 10.75 1.66 -2.13
N PHE A 92 12.02 1.36 -1.93
CA PHE A 92 12.55 0.03 -1.69
C PHE A 92 12.84 -0.16 -0.22
N SER A 93 12.49 -1.33 0.31
CA SER A 93 12.85 -1.77 1.66
C SER A 93 13.75 -2.99 1.51
N GLY A 94 14.93 -2.98 2.14
CA GLY A 94 15.89 -4.07 2.00
C GLY A 94 17.23 -3.80 2.68
N PHE A 95 18.25 -4.53 2.25
CA PHE A 95 19.62 -4.40 2.73
C PHE A 95 20.62 -4.46 1.58
N ILE A 96 21.77 -3.82 1.77
CA ILE A 96 22.87 -3.83 0.80
C ILE A 96 23.83 -4.95 1.19
N ARG A 97 24.20 -5.78 0.22
CA ARG A 97 25.20 -6.84 0.34
C ARG A 97 26.35 -6.52 -0.61
N THR A 98 27.58 -6.70 -0.16
CA THR A 98 28.76 -6.60 -1.02
C THR A 98 29.07 -7.98 -1.60
N ASP A 99 28.93 -8.12 -2.91
CA ASP A 99 29.27 -9.35 -3.63
C ASP A 99 30.71 -9.33 -4.13
N ASN A 100 31.36 -10.49 -4.09
CA ASN A 100 32.78 -10.64 -4.38
C ASN A 100 33.05 -10.54 -5.90
N PRO A 101 33.96 -9.68 -6.40
CA PRO A 101 34.90 -8.82 -5.67
C PRO A 101 34.58 -7.32 -5.79
N ARG A 102 33.64 -6.81 -4.96
CA ARG A 102 33.39 -5.38 -4.63
C ARG A 102 32.22 -4.70 -5.35
N MET A 103 31.14 -5.41 -5.66
CA MET A 103 29.93 -4.76 -6.13
C MET A 103 28.86 -4.80 -5.04
N ASP A 104 28.42 -3.63 -4.60
CA ASP A 104 27.28 -3.54 -3.71
C ASP A 104 25.99 -3.82 -4.49
N VAL A 105 25.13 -4.65 -3.92
CA VAL A 105 23.86 -5.09 -4.48
C VAL A 105 22.76 -4.80 -3.47
N LEU A 106 21.69 -4.12 -3.90
CA LEU A 106 20.50 -3.96 -3.09
C LEU A 106 19.64 -5.22 -3.20
N ASN A 107 19.50 -5.94 -2.08
CA ASN A 107 18.54 -7.03 -1.95
C ASN A 107 17.19 -6.44 -1.55
N ILE A 108 16.23 -6.41 -2.49
CA ILE A 108 14.87 -5.91 -2.21
C ILE A 108 14.08 -6.96 -1.43
N MET A 109 13.53 -6.56 -0.29
CA MET A 109 12.55 -7.35 0.45
C MET A 109 11.12 -6.89 0.13
N GLU A 110 10.91 -5.58 0.03
CA GLU A 110 9.63 -5.01 -0.36
C GLU A 110 9.84 -3.82 -1.30
N SER A 111 8.88 -3.60 -2.20
CA SER A 111 8.80 -2.37 -2.98
C SER A 111 7.40 -1.78 -2.87
N THR A 112 7.33 -0.45 -2.84
CA THR A 112 6.09 0.32 -2.88
C THR A 112 6.18 1.29 -4.04
N ARG A 113 5.07 1.50 -4.75
CA ARG A 113 5.00 2.43 -5.89
C ARG A 113 4.07 3.60 -5.56
N MET A 114 4.49 4.80 -5.91
CA MET A 114 3.76 6.04 -5.71
C MET A 114 2.42 5.99 -6.45
N LEU A 115 1.34 6.33 -5.75
CA LEU A 115 0.03 6.54 -6.36
C LEU A 115 0.06 7.82 -7.21
N PRO A 116 -0.45 7.79 -8.46
CA PRO A 116 -0.34 8.93 -9.37
C PRO A 116 -1.09 10.16 -8.84
N LEU A 117 -0.47 11.33 -8.93
CA LEU A 117 -1.08 12.62 -8.68
C LEU A 117 -0.65 13.59 -9.78
N ASN A 118 -1.59 14.38 -10.29
CA ASN A 118 -1.34 15.32 -11.39
C ASN A 118 -0.93 16.72 -10.90
N TYR A 119 -0.12 16.78 -9.84
CA TYR A 119 0.42 18.05 -9.36
C TYR A 119 1.82 17.85 -8.77
N THR A 120 2.66 18.87 -8.93
CA THR A 120 3.99 18.90 -8.34
C THR A 120 3.86 19.24 -6.87
N ILE A 121 4.34 18.33 -6.04
CA ILE A 121 4.52 18.58 -4.62
C ILE A 121 5.99 18.90 -4.42
N ASP A 122 6.27 19.95 -3.66
CA ASP A 122 7.61 20.26 -3.20
C ASP A 122 8.25 19.04 -2.53
N ALA A 123 9.59 19.06 -2.47
CA ALA A 123 10.39 17.92 -2.04
C ALA A 123 9.82 17.31 -0.73
N PRO A 124 9.66 15.97 -0.69
CA PRO A 124 9.07 15.29 0.46
C PRO A 124 9.88 15.56 1.72
N ILE A 125 9.19 15.97 2.79
CA ILE A 125 9.83 16.41 4.05
C ILE A 125 10.27 15.19 4.86
N THR A 126 9.34 14.26 5.08
CA THR A 126 9.57 13.06 5.89
C THR A 126 8.69 11.91 5.40
N TYR A 127 9.17 10.67 5.58
CA TYR A 127 8.47 9.44 5.21
C TYR A 127 8.06 8.64 6.45
N TYR A 128 6.85 8.09 6.43
CA TYR A 128 6.25 7.37 7.55
C TYR A 128 5.56 6.07 7.11
N ILE A 129 5.40 5.13 8.03
CA ILE A 129 4.36 4.09 7.99
C ILE A 129 3.31 4.46 9.03
N LEU A 130 2.04 4.44 8.63
CA LEU A 130 0.93 4.61 9.57
C LEU A 130 0.54 3.27 10.18
N LEU A 131 0.30 3.28 11.49
CA LEU A 131 -0.13 2.14 12.28
C LEU A 131 -1.43 2.50 12.98
N ALA A 132 -2.37 1.55 13.00
CA ALA A 132 -3.55 1.67 13.85
C ALA A 132 -3.10 1.67 15.31
N ASN A 133 -3.78 2.44 16.14
CA ASN A 133 -3.64 2.39 17.59
C ASN A 133 -4.99 2.01 18.20
N GLU A 134 -4.99 1.64 19.48
CA GLU A 134 -6.25 1.42 20.20
C GLU A 134 -7.11 2.72 20.15
N GLY A 135 -8.38 2.56 19.78
CA GLY A 135 -9.33 3.66 19.60
C GLY A 135 -9.27 4.35 18.23
N SER A 136 -9.56 5.66 18.22
CA SER A 136 -9.58 6.51 17.00
C SER A 136 -8.27 7.25 16.72
N SER A 137 -7.17 6.85 17.38
CA SER A 137 -5.86 7.47 17.23
C SER A 137 -4.95 6.67 16.28
N PHE A 138 -3.93 7.32 15.74
CA PHE A 138 -2.94 6.68 14.86
C PHE A 138 -1.53 6.84 15.42
N LYS A 139 -0.63 5.93 15.05
CA LYS A 139 0.81 6.10 15.23
C LYS A 139 1.47 6.23 13.87
N ALA A 140 2.42 7.15 13.73
CA ALA A 140 3.28 7.24 12.56
C ALA A 140 4.70 6.84 12.95
N LEU A 141 5.24 5.83 12.29
CA LEU A 141 6.64 5.42 12.44
C LEU A 141 7.46 6.07 11.33
N GLU A 142 8.35 6.99 11.71
CA GLU A 142 9.30 7.60 10.78
C GLU A 142 10.30 6.54 10.31
N LEU A 143 10.42 6.42 8.98
CA LEU A 143 11.27 5.41 8.36
C LEU A 143 12.75 5.67 8.66
N ASN A 144 13.54 4.60 8.84
CA ASN A 144 14.98 4.60 9.15
C ASN A 144 15.41 5.25 10.48
N THR A 145 14.61 6.13 11.10
CA THR A 145 14.93 6.74 12.39
C THR A 145 14.39 5.94 13.58
N GLY A 146 13.27 5.23 13.37
CA GLY A 146 12.56 4.51 14.43
C GLY A 146 11.76 5.41 15.37
N VAL A 147 11.67 6.71 15.08
CA VAL A 147 10.87 7.67 15.85
C VAL A 147 9.39 7.38 15.60
N ALA A 148 8.64 7.14 16.67
CA ALA A 148 7.19 6.96 16.62
C ALA A 148 6.48 8.23 17.11
N LEU A 149 5.51 8.71 16.35
CA LEU A 149 4.69 9.88 16.65
C LEU A 149 3.24 9.45 16.90
N SER A 150 2.66 9.95 17.98
CA SER A 150 1.21 9.81 18.22
C SER A 150 0.46 10.88 17.43
N LEU A 151 -0.49 10.45 16.61
CA LEU A 151 -1.32 11.31 15.77
C LEU A 151 -2.78 11.25 16.21
N LYS A 152 -3.42 12.42 16.22
CA LYS A 152 -4.87 12.54 16.37
C LYS A 152 -5.59 12.15 15.09
N ASN A 153 -5.04 12.52 13.94
CA ASN A 153 -5.64 12.25 12.64
C ASN A 153 -4.60 12.36 11.51
N TYR A 154 -5.02 12.08 10.29
CA TYR A 154 -4.31 12.42 9.07
C TYR A 154 -5.24 13.05 8.04
N THR A 155 -4.66 13.78 7.09
CA THR A 155 -5.37 14.35 5.94
C THR A 155 -4.65 13.94 4.66
N GLN A 156 -5.39 13.87 3.55
CA GLN A 156 -4.86 13.51 2.25
C GLN A 156 -5.75 14.10 1.15
N GLN A 157 -5.22 14.27 -0.05
CA GLN A 157 -5.96 14.88 -1.17
C GLN A 157 -6.43 13.88 -2.24
N TYR A 158 -5.96 12.63 -2.21
CA TYR A 158 -6.29 11.58 -3.18
C TYR A 158 -7.81 11.36 -3.34
N THR A 159 -8.58 11.23 -2.26
CA THR A 159 -10.04 11.00 -2.38
C THR A 159 -10.79 12.20 -2.93
N ARG A 160 -10.20 13.40 -2.88
CA ARG A 160 -10.77 14.61 -3.47
C ARG A 160 -10.40 14.73 -4.95
N ILE A 161 -9.16 14.41 -5.31
CA ILE A 161 -8.60 14.62 -6.65
C ILE A 161 -8.93 13.48 -7.61
N VAL A 162 -8.94 12.23 -7.11
CA VAL A 162 -9.21 11.04 -7.92
C VAL A 162 -10.70 10.72 -7.82
N TYR A 163 -11.45 11.16 -8.82
CA TYR A 163 -12.88 10.88 -8.90
C TYR A 163 -13.15 9.36 -8.88
N ARG A 164 -14.08 8.92 -8.05
CA ARG A 164 -14.42 7.49 -7.82
C ARG A 164 -13.24 6.61 -7.39
N LEU A 165 -12.27 7.16 -6.65
CA LEU A 165 -11.34 6.33 -5.89
C LEU A 165 -12.13 5.46 -4.89
N ASN A 166 -11.78 4.18 -4.75
CA ASN A 166 -12.37 3.32 -3.73
C ASN A 166 -11.90 3.75 -2.34
N GLU A 167 -12.60 4.73 -1.75
CA GLU A 167 -12.21 5.38 -0.49
C GLU A 167 -12.07 4.40 0.70
N PRO A 168 -13.00 3.44 0.92
CA PRO A 168 -12.82 2.44 1.98
C PRO A 168 -11.52 1.63 1.83
N TRP A 169 -11.23 1.13 0.63
CA TRP A 169 -9.98 0.43 0.35
C TRP A 169 -8.77 1.33 0.57
N PHE A 170 -8.82 2.54 0.02
CA PHE A 170 -7.71 3.48 0.10
C PHE A 170 -7.39 3.84 1.56
N LYS A 171 -8.40 4.19 2.38
CA LYS A 171 -8.20 4.49 3.80
C LYS A 171 -7.60 3.32 4.57
N LYS A 172 -8.06 2.09 4.31
CA LYS A 172 -7.51 0.88 4.94
C LYS A 172 -6.07 0.64 4.48
N SER A 173 -5.75 0.87 3.20
CA SER A 173 -4.40 0.71 2.66
C SER A 173 -3.38 1.69 3.21
N LEU A 174 -3.81 2.86 3.68
CA LEU A 174 -2.89 3.84 4.30
C LEU A 174 -2.29 3.29 5.59
N VAL A 175 -3.01 2.43 6.30
CA VAL A 175 -2.60 1.88 7.60
C VAL A 175 -1.93 0.52 7.40
N GLY A 176 -0.63 0.42 7.71
CA GLY A 176 0.16 -0.81 7.70
C GLY A 176 0.62 -1.31 6.34
N MET A 177 0.00 -0.86 5.23
CA MET A 177 0.31 -1.35 3.87
C MET A 177 0.98 -0.32 2.96
N SER A 178 1.04 0.95 3.35
CA SER A 178 1.61 2.02 2.53
C SER A 178 2.73 2.75 3.27
N VAL A 179 3.70 3.24 2.50
CA VAL A 179 4.59 4.30 2.95
C VAL A 179 3.94 5.62 2.54
N VAL A 180 3.90 6.58 3.45
CA VAL A 180 3.37 7.92 3.19
C VAL A 180 4.48 8.95 3.35
N SER A 181 4.38 10.06 2.64
CA SER A 181 5.24 11.22 2.84
C SER A 181 4.39 12.46 3.09
N GLY A 182 4.83 13.28 4.03
CA GLY A 182 4.09 14.47 4.44
C GLY A 182 4.73 15.19 5.62
N ASN A 183 3.98 16.11 6.22
CA ASN A 183 4.37 16.88 7.40
C ASN A 183 3.38 16.69 8.55
N VAL A 184 3.91 16.65 9.77
CA VAL A 184 3.11 16.60 11.00
C VAL A 184 3.00 18.01 11.57
N LYS A 185 1.77 18.48 11.76
CA LYS A 185 1.46 19.74 12.44
C LYS A 185 0.30 19.51 13.40
N ASP A 186 0.43 19.94 14.65
CA ASP A 186 -0.63 19.81 15.67
C ASP A 186 -1.16 18.37 15.84
N GLN A 187 -0.25 17.38 15.75
CA GLN A 187 -0.55 15.94 15.78
C GLN A 187 -1.45 15.45 14.62
N VAL A 188 -1.53 16.21 13.53
CA VAL A 188 -2.18 15.80 12.28
C VAL A 188 -1.11 15.62 11.22
N LEU A 189 -1.07 14.44 10.59
CA LEU A 189 -0.21 14.20 9.44
C LEU A 189 -0.93 14.66 8.18
N ASN A 190 -0.42 15.68 7.49
CA ASN A 190 -0.87 16.02 6.15
C ASN A 190 -0.05 15.21 5.13
N ILE A 191 -0.71 14.26 4.49
CA ILE A 191 -0.11 13.30 3.55
C ILE A 191 -0.13 13.90 2.16
N ASP A 192 1.06 14.08 1.62
CA ASP A 192 1.29 14.62 0.28
C ASP A 192 1.43 13.49 -0.75
N LYS A 193 2.22 12.45 -0.42
CA LYS A 193 2.47 11.30 -1.30
C LYS A 193 2.13 9.99 -0.60
N VAL A 194 1.55 9.06 -1.34
CA VAL A 194 1.28 7.70 -0.89
C VAL A 194 1.99 6.72 -1.82
N PHE A 195 2.78 5.85 -1.24
CA PHE A 195 3.47 4.75 -1.90
C PHE A 195 2.83 3.45 -1.45
N TYR A 196 2.06 2.84 -2.34
CA TYR A 196 1.31 1.63 -2.03
C TYR A 196 2.20 0.40 -2.29
N ARG A 197 2.18 -0.56 -1.35
CA ARG A 197 2.98 -1.79 -1.47
C ARG A 197 2.62 -2.54 -2.75
N ASN A 198 3.64 -2.84 -3.55
CA ASN A 198 3.51 -3.73 -4.69
C ASN A 198 3.50 -5.18 -4.17
N VAL A 199 2.41 -5.56 -3.51
CA VAL A 199 2.31 -6.87 -2.85
C VAL A 199 2.33 -7.96 -3.92
N PRO A 200 3.08 -9.08 -3.71
CA PRO A 200 2.92 -10.27 -4.54
C PRO A 200 1.44 -10.67 -4.63
N LYS A 201 1.09 -11.40 -5.71
CA LYS A 201 -0.29 -11.79 -6.03
C LYS A 201 -0.93 -12.55 -4.86
N TYR A 202 -1.61 -11.86 -3.96
CA TYR A 202 -2.58 -12.51 -3.08
C TYR A 202 -3.61 -13.15 -4.00
N GLN A 203 -3.79 -14.46 -3.90
CA GLN A 203 -4.81 -15.15 -4.64
C GLN A 203 -6.15 -14.74 -4.06
N CYS A 204 -6.94 -14.01 -4.83
CA CYS A 204 -8.30 -13.69 -4.43
C CYS A 204 -9.11 -14.97 -4.26
N PRO A 205 -10.04 -15.02 -3.28
CA PRO A 205 -10.89 -16.18 -3.07
C PRO A 205 -11.58 -16.58 -4.38
N SER A 206 -11.60 -17.88 -4.66
CA SER A 206 -12.33 -18.40 -5.82
C SER A 206 -13.84 -18.23 -5.61
N GLU A 207 -14.56 -18.01 -6.70
CA GLU A 207 -16.02 -17.87 -6.67
C GLU A 207 -16.68 -19.20 -6.27
N THR A 208 -17.47 -19.18 -5.20
CA THR A 208 -18.19 -20.35 -4.68
C THR A 208 -19.71 -20.22 -4.84
N LEU A 209 -20.24 -19.01 -4.69
CA LEU A 209 -21.67 -18.72 -4.86
C LEU A 209 -22.05 -18.76 -6.34
N LYS A 210 -23.09 -19.54 -6.66
CA LYS A 210 -23.74 -19.58 -7.98
C LYS A 210 -25.15 -19.01 -7.85
N CYS A 211 -25.53 -18.13 -8.78
CA CYS A 211 -26.86 -17.52 -8.78
C CYS A 211 -27.87 -18.33 -9.60
N SER A 212 -29.14 -18.25 -9.18
CA SER A 212 -30.26 -18.85 -9.92
C SER A 212 -30.43 -18.21 -11.30
N LYS A 213 -31.17 -18.89 -12.19
CA LYS A 213 -31.56 -18.34 -13.49
C LYS A 213 -32.23 -16.97 -13.30
N ASN A 214 -31.80 -15.97 -14.06
CA ASN A 214 -32.24 -14.55 -14.00
C ASN A 214 -31.74 -13.74 -12.79
N GLN A 215 -30.72 -14.20 -12.08
CA GLN A 215 -29.98 -13.41 -11.11
C GLN A 215 -28.54 -13.19 -11.57
N THR A 216 -27.91 -12.13 -11.07
CA THR A 216 -26.50 -11.84 -11.28
C THR A 216 -25.81 -11.76 -9.93
N LEU A 217 -24.58 -12.26 -9.87
CA LEU A 217 -23.76 -12.17 -8.67
C LEU A 217 -23.29 -10.73 -8.48
N ALA A 218 -23.62 -10.14 -7.34
CA ALA A 218 -23.07 -8.86 -6.90
C ALA A 218 -21.79 -9.09 -6.08
N TYR A 219 -20.90 -8.11 -6.14
CA TYR A 219 -19.61 -8.14 -5.47
C TYR A 219 -19.38 -6.86 -4.64
N THR A 220 -18.51 -7.00 -3.66
CA THR A 220 -17.82 -5.92 -2.95
C THR A 220 -16.31 -6.08 -3.11
N TYR A 221 -15.53 -5.10 -2.66
CA TYR A 221 -14.08 -5.21 -2.57
C TYR A 221 -13.64 -5.34 -1.12
N ASP A 222 -12.70 -6.24 -0.84
CA ASP A 222 -11.97 -6.28 0.42
C ASP A 222 -10.77 -5.31 0.44
N GLU A 223 -10.02 -5.33 1.53
CA GLU A 223 -8.73 -4.62 1.70
C GLU A 223 -7.67 -4.92 0.65
N ASN A 224 -7.71 -6.11 0.05
CA ASN A 224 -6.74 -6.59 -0.92
C ASN A 224 -7.20 -6.32 -2.36
N ARG A 225 -8.31 -5.58 -2.51
CA ARG A 225 -9.02 -5.35 -3.77
C ARG A 225 -9.51 -6.63 -4.44
N CYS A 226 -9.71 -7.68 -3.66
CA CYS A 226 -10.34 -8.89 -4.15
C CYS A 226 -11.86 -8.70 -4.20
N LYS A 227 -12.46 -9.21 -5.28
CA LYS A 227 -13.91 -9.23 -5.42
C LYS A 227 -14.47 -10.27 -4.47
N ILE A 228 -15.19 -9.82 -3.45
CA ILE A 228 -15.88 -10.70 -2.51
C ILE A 228 -17.31 -10.84 -2.97
N GLN A 229 -17.75 -12.09 -3.13
CA GLN A 229 -19.13 -12.43 -3.45
C GLN A 229 -20.04 -11.90 -2.34
N ASP A 230 -20.97 -11.02 -2.68
CA ASP A 230 -21.91 -10.42 -1.72
C ASP A 230 -23.22 -11.23 -1.71
N GLN A 231 -23.97 -11.14 -2.81
CA GLN A 231 -25.29 -11.79 -2.93
C GLN A 231 -25.72 -11.91 -4.39
N CYS A 232 -26.71 -12.76 -4.64
CA CYS A 232 -27.39 -12.84 -5.94
C CYS A 232 -28.51 -11.81 -6.01
N VAL A 233 -28.44 -10.92 -6.98
CA VAL A 233 -29.41 -9.85 -7.18
C VAL A 233 -30.17 -10.02 -8.48
N LYS A 234 -31.42 -9.57 -8.51
CA LYS A 234 -32.19 -9.52 -9.75
C LYS A 234 -31.70 -8.32 -10.57
N PRO A 235 -31.31 -8.50 -11.85
CA PRO A 235 -30.94 -7.39 -12.71
C PRO A 235 -32.07 -6.37 -12.82
N GLY A 236 -31.74 -5.09 -12.72
CA GLY A 236 -32.69 -3.98 -12.82
C GLY A 236 -32.16 -2.85 -13.72
N PRO A 237 -32.95 -1.78 -13.90
CA PRO A 237 -32.50 -0.62 -14.67
C PRO A 237 -31.29 0.04 -13.99
N CYS A 238 -30.28 0.38 -14.79
CA CYS A 238 -29.04 1.00 -14.32
C CYS A 238 -28.84 2.37 -14.99
N LEU A 239 -28.52 3.38 -14.18
CA LEU A 239 -28.05 4.66 -14.70
C LEU A 239 -26.61 4.49 -15.20
N LEU A 240 -26.44 4.36 -16.52
CA LEU A 240 -25.11 4.24 -17.12
C LEU A 240 -24.42 5.61 -17.13
N SER A 241 -23.68 5.91 -16.06
CA SER A 241 -22.73 7.04 -16.02
C SER A 241 -21.30 6.51 -16.01
N MET A 242 -20.66 6.55 -17.19
CA MET A 242 -19.25 6.21 -17.32
C MET A 242 -18.41 7.38 -16.84
N ALA A 243 -17.65 7.15 -15.77
CA ALA A 243 -16.70 8.14 -15.27
C ALA A 243 -15.40 8.07 -16.06
N LEU A 244 -14.80 9.23 -16.33
CA LEU A 244 -13.41 9.31 -16.78
C LEU A 244 -12.49 9.31 -15.55
N CYS A 245 -11.42 8.52 -15.61
CA CYS A 245 -10.40 8.49 -14.56
C CYS A 245 -9.28 9.48 -14.88
N THR A 246 -8.70 10.06 -13.82
CA THR A 246 -7.51 10.91 -13.89
C THR A 246 -6.33 10.13 -14.51
N PRO A 247 -5.37 10.77 -15.21
CA PRO A 247 -4.19 10.09 -15.73
C PRO A 247 -3.46 9.25 -14.67
N GLY A 248 -3.01 8.06 -15.06
CA GLY A 248 -2.44 7.07 -14.15
C GLY A 248 -3.46 6.15 -13.46
N TYR A 249 -4.75 6.34 -13.71
CA TYR A 249 -5.83 5.47 -13.22
C TYR A 249 -6.61 4.83 -14.38
N SER A 250 -7.06 3.60 -14.17
CA SER A 250 -7.92 2.84 -15.08
C SER A 250 -9.31 2.69 -14.49
N LEU A 251 -10.33 2.83 -15.34
CA LEU A 251 -11.70 2.54 -14.98
C LEU A 251 -11.87 1.02 -14.79
N VAL A 252 -12.35 0.63 -13.61
CA VAL A 252 -12.78 -0.74 -13.31
C VAL A 252 -14.24 -0.74 -12.90
N SER A 253 -14.92 -1.88 -13.04
CA SER A 253 -16.30 -2.02 -12.59
C SER A 253 -16.57 -3.40 -12.04
N ILE A 254 -17.45 -3.47 -11.04
CA ILE A 254 -18.03 -4.71 -10.52
C ILE A 254 -19.55 -4.61 -10.50
N PRO A 255 -20.29 -5.69 -10.80
CA PRO A 255 -21.72 -5.73 -10.51
C PRO A 255 -21.94 -5.56 -9.01
N SER A 256 -22.81 -4.65 -8.61
CA SER A 256 -23.11 -4.41 -7.19
C SER A 256 -24.61 -4.41 -6.92
N ALA A 257 -24.96 -4.73 -5.68
CA ALA A 257 -26.33 -4.65 -5.18
C ALA A 257 -26.88 -3.20 -5.23
N PRO A 258 -28.21 -3.02 -5.32
CA PRO A 258 -29.26 -4.04 -5.27
C PRO A 258 -29.67 -4.65 -6.63
N ASN A 259 -29.26 -4.05 -7.75
CA ASN A 259 -29.79 -4.39 -9.09
C ASN A 259 -28.75 -5.00 -10.05
N GLY A 260 -27.56 -5.35 -9.54
CA GLY A 260 -26.46 -5.87 -10.35
C GLY A 260 -25.82 -4.80 -11.24
N CYS A 261 -26.10 -3.52 -10.97
CA CYS A 261 -25.57 -2.42 -11.75
C CYS A 261 -24.06 -2.29 -11.58
N PRO A 262 -23.32 -1.92 -12.64
CA PRO A 262 -21.89 -1.73 -12.54
C PRO A 262 -21.57 -0.56 -11.61
N LYS A 263 -20.83 -0.85 -10.54
CA LYS A 263 -20.21 0.16 -9.69
C LYS A 263 -18.80 0.39 -10.19
N TYR A 264 -18.53 1.62 -10.63
CA TYR A 264 -17.26 1.99 -11.24
C TYR A 264 -16.29 2.57 -10.21
N TYR A 265 -15.01 2.24 -10.35
CA TYR A 265 -13.91 2.78 -9.58
C TYR A 265 -12.76 3.19 -10.49
N CYS A 266 -11.93 4.13 -10.02
CA CYS A 266 -10.68 4.50 -10.65
C CYS A 266 -9.51 3.91 -9.86
N ASP A 267 -8.89 2.86 -10.41
CA ASP A 267 -7.79 2.15 -9.78
C ASP A 267 -6.45 2.53 -10.44
N PRO A 268 -5.35 2.66 -9.67
CA PRO A 268 -4.03 2.92 -10.25
C PRO A 268 -3.67 1.90 -11.34
N THR A 269 -3.21 2.37 -12.50
CA THR A 269 -2.93 1.52 -13.68
C THR A 269 -1.88 0.45 -13.42
N PHE A 270 -0.91 0.74 -12.55
CA PHE A 270 0.16 -0.20 -12.20
C PHE A 270 -0.30 -1.33 -11.30
N LEU A 271 -1.48 -1.21 -10.68
CA LEU A 271 -2.06 -2.30 -9.91
C LEU A 271 -2.70 -3.26 -10.90
N THR A 272 -2.06 -4.41 -11.09
CA THR A 272 -2.53 -5.47 -11.98
C THR A 272 -4.00 -5.76 -11.73
N LYS A 273 -4.79 -5.90 -12.81
CA LYS A 273 -6.19 -6.33 -12.72
C LYS A 273 -6.19 -7.73 -12.10
N ARG A 274 -6.78 -7.85 -10.92
CA ARG A 274 -6.97 -9.11 -10.19
C ARG A 274 -8.39 -9.61 -10.40
#